data_AF-A0A958C907-F1
#
_entry.id   AF-A0A958C907-F1
#
_cell.length_a   1.000
_cell.length_b   1.000
_cell.length_c   1.000
_cell.angle_alpha   90.00
_cell.angle_beta   90.00
_cell.angle_gamma   90.00
#
_symmetry.space_group_name_H-M   'P 1'
#
loop_
_entity.id
_entity.type
_entity.pdbx_description
1 polymer ?
#
loop_
_entity_poly.entity_id
_entity_poly.type
_entity_poly.pdbx_seq_one_letter_code
_entity_poly.pdbx_strand_id
1 'polypeptide(L)'
;AYILVAATISIGVYGFRNYFEPLAVFFLVRLMPFSRREMTRLLVLLTAVAVVVALFGIYQARFIDFPTMVSMGYLDEFGNLPFAFKTALQDGVPRPRAISTVTGPNQLAIYLNIFILLTGYALVRLRSGAFRSLARQAVLVVLLAIYVLCLLLTYSRGGLLALAVSLLGTGLIVIYERGVKRTWHELIHNRWLWLAMAAAAVAAVGGLVVTGFARRIWRGLTGQDPAALGHLTSLNDALGFLTYNPLGIGMGMAGPRALRFTLDAQIQHTEST
;
A
#
# COMPACT_ATOMS: atom_id res chain seq x y z
N ALA A 1 -7.00 27.63 -13.04
CA ALA A 1 -8.46 27.49 -12.81
C ALA A 1 -8.76 26.80 -11.47
N TYR A 2 -8.44 25.52 -11.27
CA TYR A 2 -8.84 24.78 -10.06
C TYR A 2 -8.31 25.29 -8.70
N ILE A 3 -7.19 26.02 -8.65
CA ILE A 3 -6.71 26.70 -7.43
C ILE A 3 -7.62 27.89 -7.06
N LEU A 4 -8.13 28.60 -8.08
CA LEU A 4 -9.01 29.76 -7.92
C LEU A 4 -10.47 29.37 -7.66
N VAL A 5 -10.82 28.10 -7.89
CA VAL A 5 -12.14 27.52 -7.61
C VAL A 5 -12.21 26.97 -6.17
N ALA A 6 -11.07 26.83 -5.48
CA ALA A 6 -11.06 26.43 -4.08
C ALA A 6 -11.65 27.55 -3.20
N ALA A 7 -12.30 27.16 -2.09
CA ALA A 7 -12.95 28.10 -1.16
C ALA A 7 -12.00 29.21 -0.67
N THR A 8 -10.70 28.89 -0.55
CA THR A 8 -9.63 29.85 -0.32
C THR A 8 -8.39 29.50 -1.15
N ILE A 9 -7.61 30.52 -1.52
CA ILE A 9 -6.37 30.34 -2.30
C ILE A 9 -5.36 29.46 -1.54
N SER A 10 -5.30 29.56 -0.21
CA SER A 10 -4.41 28.74 0.63
C SER A 10 -4.73 27.25 0.49
N ILE A 11 -6.01 26.86 0.50
CA ILE A 11 -6.43 25.47 0.27
C ILE A 11 -6.06 25.03 -1.15
N GLY A 12 -6.30 25.88 -2.15
CA GLY A 12 -5.94 25.62 -3.54
C GLY A 12 -4.43 25.37 -3.73
N VAL A 13 -3.59 26.19 -3.12
CA VAL A 13 -2.12 26.05 -3.16
C VAL A 13 -1.65 24.81 -2.39
N TYR A 14 -2.24 24.54 -1.23
CA TYR A 14 -1.96 23.33 -0.45
C TYR A 14 -2.37 22.06 -1.22
N GLY A 15 -3.49 22.09 -1.93
CA GLY A 15 -3.93 21.03 -2.83
C GLY A 15 -2.97 20.84 -4.00
N PHE A 16 -2.55 21.93 -4.64
CA PHE A 16 -1.62 21.92 -5.77
C PHE A 16 -0.30 21.23 -5.44
N ARG A 17 0.23 21.44 -4.22
CA ARG A 17 1.42 20.77 -3.70
C ARG A 17 1.35 19.24 -3.87
N ASN A 18 0.20 18.61 -3.61
CA ASN A 18 0.05 17.16 -3.72
C ASN A 18 0.21 16.63 -5.16
N TYR A 19 0.01 17.47 -6.17
CA TYR A 19 0.19 17.12 -7.59
C TYR A 19 1.56 17.57 -8.11
N PHE A 20 1.99 18.76 -7.70
CA PHE A 20 3.24 19.36 -8.15
C PHE A 20 4.45 18.63 -7.59
N GLU A 21 4.48 18.27 -6.30
CA GLU A 21 5.64 17.62 -5.69
C GLU A 21 6.00 16.28 -6.38
N PRO A 22 5.06 15.34 -6.60
CA PRO A 22 5.39 14.10 -7.32
C PRO A 22 5.88 14.35 -8.75
N LEU A 23 5.29 15.32 -9.46
CA LEU A 23 5.70 15.66 -10.82
C LEU A 23 7.08 16.30 -10.87
N ALA A 24 7.35 17.23 -9.95
CA ALA A 24 8.66 17.87 -9.82
C ALA A 24 9.73 16.82 -9.53
N VAL A 25 9.50 15.92 -8.58
CA VAL A 25 10.41 14.79 -8.29
C VAL A 25 10.60 13.91 -9.52
N PHE A 26 9.53 13.57 -10.25
CA PHE A 26 9.62 12.77 -11.47
C PHE A 26 10.52 13.43 -12.53
N PHE A 27 10.31 14.72 -12.81
CA PHE A 27 11.11 15.44 -13.80
C PHE A 27 12.56 15.62 -13.35
N LEU A 28 12.80 15.94 -12.08
CA LEU A 28 14.15 16.05 -11.51
C LEU A 28 14.90 14.73 -11.66
N VAL A 29 14.30 13.62 -11.22
CA VAL A 29 14.90 12.28 -11.34
C VAL A 29 15.12 11.89 -12.80
N ARG A 30 14.20 12.24 -13.71
CA ARG A 30 14.34 11.96 -15.15
C ARG A 30 15.49 12.71 -15.80
N LEU A 31 15.77 13.94 -15.35
CA LEU A 31 16.85 14.78 -15.89
C LEU A 31 18.22 14.46 -15.29
N MET A 32 18.27 13.71 -14.19
CA MET A 32 19.52 13.30 -13.55
C MET A 32 20.15 12.10 -14.30
N PRO A 33 21.40 12.21 -14.78
CA PRO A 33 22.08 11.10 -15.44
C PRO A 33 22.58 10.10 -14.39
N PHE A 34 21.74 9.14 -14.03
CA PHE A 34 22.15 8.06 -13.11
C PHE A 34 23.05 7.04 -13.81
N SER A 35 24.26 6.85 -13.28
CA SER A 35 25.06 5.67 -13.61
C SER A 35 24.40 4.39 -13.08
N ARG A 36 24.71 3.24 -13.67
CA ARG A 36 24.23 1.94 -13.20
C ARG A 36 24.57 1.67 -11.73
N ARG A 37 25.73 2.17 -11.27
CA ARG A 37 26.20 2.03 -9.89
C ARG A 37 25.34 2.85 -8.93
N GLU A 38 25.03 4.10 -9.28
CA GLU A 38 24.17 4.97 -8.48
C GLU A 38 22.75 4.45 -8.41
N MET A 39 22.19 4.01 -9.54
CA MET A 39 20.86 3.38 -9.56
C MET A 39 20.80 2.14 -8.68
N THR A 40 21.84 1.31 -8.71
CA THR A 40 21.93 0.12 -7.84
C THR A 40 21.98 0.52 -6.37
N ARG A 41 22.81 1.51 -6.00
CA ARG A 41 22.88 2.02 -4.62
C ARG A 41 21.56 2.60 -4.16
N LEU A 42 20.89 3.37 -5.02
CA LEU A 42 19.58 3.94 -4.76
C LEU A 42 18.54 2.84 -4.49
N LEU A 43 18.47 1.83 -5.34
CA LEU A 43 17.55 0.69 -5.15
C LEU A 43 17.84 -0.07 -3.87
N VAL A 44 19.11 -0.30 -3.53
CA VAL A 44 19.51 -0.94 -2.27
C VAL A 44 19.09 -0.08 -1.07
N LEU A 45 19.32 1.23 -1.11
CA LEU A 45 18.93 2.15 -0.04
C LEU A 45 17.40 2.19 0.12
N LEU A 46 16.66 2.31 -0.98
CA LEU A 46 15.19 2.29 -0.97
C LEU A 46 14.66 0.98 -0.39
N THR A 47 15.27 -0.15 -0.76
CA THR A 47 14.92 -1.46 -0.21
C THR A 47 15.23 -1.52 1.28
N ALA A 48 16.38 -1.03 1.73
CA ALA A 48 16.73 -0.99 3.15
C ALA A 48 15.74 -0.14 3.97
N VAL A 49 15.36 1.03 3.46
CA VAL A 49 14.34 1.89 4.08
C VAL A 49 12.99 1.16 4.12
N ALA A 50 12.60 0.48 3.04
CA ALA A 50 11.36 -0.29 3.00
C ALA A 50 11.33 -1.40 4.03
N VAL A 51 12.47 -2.06 4.32
CA VAL A 51 12.57 -3.04 5.41
C VAL A 51 12.29 -2.39 6.75
N VAL A 52 12.90 -1.24 7.04
CA VAL A 52 12.67 -0.53 8.32
C VAL A 52 11.20 -0.16 8.47
N VAL A 53 10.58 0.38 7.41
CA VAL A 53 9.15 0.69 7.36
C VAL A 53 8.30 -0.57 7.58
N ALA A 54 8.63 -1.69 6.94
CA ALA A 54 7.89 -2.95 7.06
C ALA A 54 8.04 -3.58 8.46
N LEU A 55 9.25 -3.60 9.02
CA LEU A 55 9.51 -4.10 10.37
C LEU A 55 8.79 -3.25 11.41
N PHE A 56 8.79 -1.92 11.26
CA PHE A 56 8.02 -1.05 12.13
C PHE A 56 6.51 -1.29 11.98
N GLY A 57 6.00 -1.51 10.76
CA GLY A 57 4.60 -1.87 10.53
C GLY A 57 4.20 -3.20 11.17
N ILE A 58 5.08 -4.21 11.11
CA ILE A 58 4.90 -5.49 11.81
C ILE A 58 4.89 -5.28 13.32
N TYR A 59 5.85 -4.51 13.85
CA TYR A 59 5.94 -4.20 15.27
C TYR A 59 4.67 -3.49 15.75
N GLN A 60 4.24 -2.45 15.04
CA GLN A 60 3.03 -1.70 15.33
C GLN A 60 1.79 -2.59 15.37
N ALA A 61 1.59 -3.44 14.37
CA ALA A 61 0.40 -4.29 14.30
C ALA A 61 0.33 -5.37 15.40
N ARG A 62 1.45 -5.64 16.09
CA ARG A 62 1.56 -6.75 17.06
C ARG A 62 1.77 -6.31 18.50
N PHE A 63 2.45 -5.19 18.71
CA PHE A 63 2.92 -4.78 20.04
C PHE A 63 2.43 -3.40 20.48
N ILE A 64 1.95 -2.56 19.57
CA ILE A 64 1.44 -1.23 19.92
C ILE A 64 -0.08 -1.33 20.13
N ASP A 65 -0.57 -0.90 21.28
CA ASP A 65 -2.01 -0.83 21.57
C ASP A 65 -2.62 0.51 21.11
N PHE A 66 -3.95 0.61 21.08
CA PHE A 66 -4.62 1.83 20.63
C PHE A 66 -4.30 3.08 21.46
N PRO A 67 -4.22 3.02 22.81
CA PRO A 67 -3.77 4.16 23.61
C PRO A 67 -2.36 4.65 23.23
N THR A 68 -1.42 3.74 22.97
CA THR A 68 -0.08 4.13 22.53
C THR A 68 -0.09 4.72 21.12
N MET A 69 -0.92 4.22 20.20
CA MET A 69 -1.08 4.86 18.89
C MET A 69 -1.60 6.30 19.02
N VAL A 70 -2.56 6.53 19.93
CA VAL A 70 -3.09 7.87 20.22
C VAL A 70 -1.99 8.78 20.77
N SER A 71 -1.19 8.30 21.74
CA SER A 71 -0.09 9.11 22.32
C SER A 71 1.04 9.40 21.33
N MET A 72 1.24 8.53 20.34
CA MET A 72 2.16 8.74 19.22
C MET A 72 1.62 9.70 18.15
N GLY A 73 0.39 10.19 18.28
CA GLY A 73 -0.20 11.17 17.37
C GLY A 73 -0.85 10.58 16.11
N TYR A 74 -1.23 9.30 16.13
CA TYR A 74 -2.02 8.67 15.07
C TYR A 74 -3.50 9.08 15.15
N LEU A 75 -3.77 10.38 15.08
CA LEU A 75 -5.10 10.95 15.23
C LEU A 75 -5.63 11.53 13.92
N ASP A 76 -6.94 11.46 13.72
CA ASP A 76 -7.65 12.24 12.70
C ASP A 76 -7.80 13.71 13.14
N GLU A 77 -8.39 14.52 12.27
CA GLU A 77 -8.73 15.92 12.50
C GLU A 77 -9.64 16.15 13.72
N PHE A 78 -10.39 15.14 14.15
CA PHE A 78 -11.29 15.20 15.32
C PHE A 78 -10.62 14.68 16.60
N GLY A 79 -9.34 14.33 16.54
CA GLY A 79 -8.59 13.80 17.68
C GLY A 79 -8.91 12.33 18.00
N ASN A 80 -9.56 11.61 17.09
CA ASN A 80 -9.90 10.20 17.26
C ASN A 80 -8.93 9.30 16.48
N LEU A 81 -8.83 8.04 16.91
CA LEU A 81 -8.08 7.03 16.16
C LEU A 81 -8.90 6.60 14.92
N PRO A 82 -8.41 6.82 13.69
CA PRO A 82 -9.14 6.50 12.47
C PRO A 82 -9.63 5.05 12.45
N PHE A 83 -10.87 4.82 12.02
CA PHE A 83 -11.42 3.46 11.90
C PHE A 83 -10.58 2.59 10.96
N ALA A 84 -9.99 3.20 9.93
CA ALA A 84 -9.10 2.52 9.00
C ALA A 84 -7.89 1.86 9.69
N PHE A 85 -7.45 2.31 10.87
CA PHE A 85 -6.31 1.75 11.60
C PHE A 85 -6.71 0.54 12.44
N LYS A 86 -8.02 0.34 12.65
CA LYS A 86 -8.59 -0.76 13.41
C LYS A 86 -8.99 -1.88 12.45
N THR A 87 -8.79 -3.10 12.89
CA THR A 87 -9.44 -4.25 12.27
C THR A 87 -10.93 -4.23 12.67
N ALA A 88 -11.86 -4.58 11.77
CA ALA A 88 -13.31 -4.41 11.96
C ALA A 88 -13.83 -4.79 13.37
N LEU A 89 -14.71 -3.93 13.92
CA LEU A 89 -15.31 -4.06 15.27
C LEU A 89 -16.08 -5.37 15.48
N GLN A 90 -16.60 -5.98 14.41
CA GLN A 90 -17.39 -7.23 14.46
C GLN A 90 -16.54 -8.51 14.63
N ASP A 91 -15.22 -8.38 14.81
CA ASP A 91 -14.35 -9.51 15.18
C ASP A 91 -14.19 -9.65 16.71
N GLY A 92 -15.03 -8.95 17.49
CA GLY A 92 -15.13 -9.07 18.94
C GLY A 92 -14.04 -8.31 19.70
N VAL A 93 -12.82 -8.28 19.18
CA VAL A 93 -11.71 -7.48 19.73
C VAL A 93 -10.97 -6.78 18.58
N PRO A 94 -11.16 -5.45 18.37
CA PRO A 94 -10.44 -4.72 17.36
C PRO A 94 -8.94 -4.77 17.65
N ARG A 95 -8.12 -5.01 16.62
CA ARG A 95 -6.67 -4.99 16.68
C ARG A 95 -6.11 -3.88 15.78
N PRO A 96 -4.88 -3.41 16.04
CA PRO A 96 -4.19 -2.51 15.14
C PRO A 96 -3.87 -3.18 13.80
N ARG A 97 -4.03 -2.43 12.70
CA ARG A 97 -3.53 -2.78 11.37
C ARG A 97 -2.13 -2.19 11.18
N ALA A 98 -1.30 -2.85 10.38
CA ALA A 98 -0.01 -2.26 10.01
C ALA A 98 -0.24 -1.01 9.14
N ILE A 99 0.20 0.14 9.64
CA ILE A 99 0.20 1.43 8.92
C ILE A 99 1.59 2.05 8.86
N SER A 100 2.51 1.62 9.74
CA SER A 100 3.88 2.11 9.84
C SER A 100 3.91 3.65 9.92
N THR A 101 4.76 4.29 9.13
CA THR A 101 4.94 5.73 9.07
C THR A 101 4.09 6.40 7.98
N VAL A 102 3.14 5.69 7.36
CA VAL A 102 2.29 6.24 6.29
C VAL A 102 0.90 6.60 6.80
N THR A 103 0.11 7.27 5.95
CA THR A 103 -1.22 7.80 6.30
C THR A 103 -2.29 6.73 6.48
N GLY A 104 -2.01 5.46 6.17
CA GLY A 104 -2.97 4.39 6.34
C GLY A 104 -2.52 3.03 5.78
N PRO A 105 -3.27 1.96 6.08
CA PRO A 105 -2.87 0.60 5.73
C PRO A 105 -2.92 0.33 4.23
N ASN A 106 -3.80 1.02 3.49
CA ASN A 106 -3.88 0.88 2.04
C ASN A 106 -2.67 1.52 1.34
N GLN A 107 -2.22 2.68 1.81
CA GLN A 107 -1.02 3.35 1.31
C GLN A 107 0.22 2.50 1.60
N LEU A 108 0.29 1.89 2.79
CA LEU A 108 1.38 0.97 3.14
C LEU A 108 1.37 -0.25 2.22
N ALA A 109 0.20 -0.80 1.94
CA ALA A 109 0.06 -1.97 1.07
C ALA A 109 0.56 -1.68 -0.36
N ILE A 110 0.18 -0.54 -0.95
CA ILE A 110 0.68 -0.13 -2.27
C ILE A 110 2.19 0.07 -2.24
N TYR A 111 2.72 0.73 -1.21
CA TYR A 111 4.15 0.90 -1.01
C TYR A 111 4.88 -0.45 -0.98
N LEU A 112 4.39 -1.41 -0.18
CA LEU A 112 4.98 -2.75 -0.06
C LEU A 112 4.91 -3.53 -1.37
N ASN A 113 3.83 -3.40 -2.15
CA ASN A 113 3.70 -4.08 -3.44
C ASN A 113 4.86 -3.74 -4.39
N ILE A 114 5.31 -2.49 -4.42
CA ILE A 114 6.46 -2.08 -5.26
C ILE A 114 7.71 -2.88 -4.86
N PHE A 115 7.99 -3.00 -3.56
CA PHE A 115 9.18 -3.71 -3.07
C PHE A 115 9.05 -5.23 -3.19
N ILE A 116 7.85 -5.79 -3.07
CA ILE A 116 7.57 -7.20 -3.34
C ILE A 116 7.88 -7.52 -4.80
N LEU A 117 7.40 -6.70 -5.74
CA LEU A 117 7.67 -6.88 -7.17
C LEU A 117 9.16 -6.71 -7.48
N LEU A 118 9.81 -5.68 -6.94
CA LEU A 118 11.24 -5.43 -7.15
C LEU A 118 12.09 -6.60 -6.63
N THR A 119 11.81 -7.07 -5.41
CA THR A 119 12.56 -8.17 -4.76
C THR A 119 12.28 -9.50 -5.44
N GLY A 120 11.02 -9.77 -5.81
CA GLY A 120 10.63 -10.97 -6.57
C GLY A 120 11.26 -11.00 -7.96
N TYR A 121 11.26 -9.87 -8.67
CA TYR A 121 11.94 -9.74 -9.96
C TYR A 121 13.44 -9.96 -9.82
N ALA A 122 14.09 -9.37 -8.82
CA ALA A 122 15.50 -9.58 -8.51
C ALA A 122 15.82 -11.06 -8.21
N LEU A 123 14.96 -11.75 -7.46
CA LEU A 123 15.11 -13.18 -7.14
C LEU A 123 15.08 -14.07 -8.39
N VAL A 124 14.22 -13.74 -9.36
CA VAL A 124 14.14 -14.45 -10.64
C VAL A 124 15.31 -14.10 -11.57
N ARG A 125 15.66 -12.82 -11.68
CA ARG A 125 16.58 -12.30 -12.71
C ARG A 125 18.05 -12.32 -12.32
N LEU A 126 18.41 -12.15 -11.05
CA LEU A 126 19.80 -12.13 -10.61
C LEU A 126 20.44 -13.53 -10.47
N ARG A 127 19.72 -14.59 -10.87
CA ARG A 127 20.19 -15.99 -10.81
C ARG A 127 21.17 -16.35 -11.94
N SER A 128 21.09 -15.66 -13.08
CA SER A 128 21.93 -15.88 -14.26
C SER A 128 23.15 -14.95 -14.26
N GLY A 129 24.28 -15.40 -13.70
CA GLY A 129 25.58 -14.72 -13.77
C GLY A 129 26.38 -14.72 -12.46
N ALA A 130 27.42 -13.87 -12.39
CA ALA A 130 28.38 -13.70 -11.28
C ALA A 130 27.76 -13.32 -9.90
N PHE A 131 26.44 -13.24 -9.80
CA PHE A 131 25.67 -12.84 -8.61
C PHE A 131 25.02 -14.03 -7.87
N ARG A 132 25.49 -15.26 -8.13
CA ARG A 132 24.94 -16.54 -7.63
C ARG A 132 25.13 -16.84 -6.14
N SER A 133 25.63 -15.90 -5.34
CA SER A 133 25.89 -16.13 -3.92
C SER A 133 24.62 -16.54 -3.19
N LEU A 134 24.65 -17.71 -2.54
CA LEU A 134 23.55 -18.25 -1.73
C LEU A 134 23.10 -17.24 -0.67
N ALA A 135 24.04 -16.50 -0.08
CA ALA A 135 23.75 -15.47 0.91
C ALA A 135 22.86 -14.35 0.34
N ARG A 136 23.12 -13.91 -0.89
CA ARG A 136 22.30 -12.86 -1.53
C ARG A 136 20.88 -13.35 -1.81
N GLN A 137 20.73 -14.58 -2.29
CA GLN A 137 19.42 -15.18 -2.53
C GLN A 137 18.65 -15.34 -1.21
N ALA A 138 19.30 -15.81 -0.15
CA ALA A 138 18.71 -15.90 1.17
C ALA A 138 18.23 -14.54 1.69
N VAL A 139 19.05 -13.48 1.54
CA VAL A 139 18.65 -12.11 1.89
C VAL A 139 17.40 -11.69 1.11
N LEU A 140 17.36 -11.86 -0.21
CA LEU A 140 16.18 -11.50 -1.01
C LEU A 140 14.92 -12.25 -0.58
N VAL A 141 15.04 -13.52 -0.21
CA VAL A 141 13.92 -14.32 0.31
C VAL A 141 13.43 -13.77 1.65
N VAL A 142 14.35 -13.45 2.57
CA VAL A 142 14.00 -12.85 3.87
C VAL A 142 13.31 -11.50 3.68
N LEU A 143 13.84 -10.65 2.80
CA LEU A 143 13.23 -9.35 2.47
C LEU A 143 11.81 -9.53 1.92
N LEU A 144 11.63 -10.45 0.97
CA LEU A 144 10.32 -10.74 0.39
C LEU A 144 9.34 -11.24 1.46
N ALA A 145 9.78 -12.12 2.35
CA ALA A 145 8.96 -12.62 3.45
C ALA A 145 8.54 -11.50 4.42
N ILE A 146 9.45 -10.59 4.78
CA ILE A 146 9.14 -9.42 5.61
C ILE A 146 8.08 -8.54 4.95
N TYR A 147 8.23 -8.23 3.65
CA TYR A 147 7.26 -7.38 2.95
C TYR A 147 5.89 -8.03 2.83
N VAL A 148 5.85 -9.33 2.49
CA VAL A 148 4.58 -10.06 2.39
C VAL A 148 3.91 -10.18 3.76
N LEU A 149 4.67 -10.47 4.82
CA LEU A 149 4.13 -10.52 6.18
C LEU A 149 3.54 -9.16 6.58
N CYS A 150 4.28 -8.07 6.36
CA CYS A 150 3.78 -6.72 6.65
C CYS A 150 2.53 -6.40 5.82
N LEU A 151 2.50 -6.77 4.54
CA LEU A 151 1.36 -6.57 3.64
C LEU A 151 0.12 -7.26 4.19
N LEU A 152 0.24 -8.50 4.66
CA LEU A 152 -0.87 -9.25 5.24
C LEU A 152 -1.37 -8.61 6.53
N LEU A 153 -0.47 -8.08 7.36
CA LEU A 153 -0.81 -7.32 8.58
C LEU A 153 -1.45 -5.95 8.29
N THR A 154 -1.40 -5.44 7.06
CA THR A 154 -2.20 -4.26 6.68
C THR A 154 -3.69 -4.59 6.58
N TYR A 155 -4.06 -5.86 6.39
CA TYR A 155 -5.43 -6.30 6.07
C TYR A 155 -6.06 -5.54 4.89
N SER A 156 -5.26 -5.01 3.97
CA SER A 156 -5.76 -4.28 2.80
C SER A 156 -6.17 -5.23 1.69
N ARG A 157 -7.48 -5.42 1.49
CA ARG A 157 -8.01 -6.19 0.34
C ARG A 157 -7.61 -5.57 -0.99
N GLY A 158 -7.73 -4.24 -1.11
CA GLY A 158 -7.28 -3.49 -2.28
C GLY A 158 -5.78 -3.63 -2.52
N GLY A 159 -4.97 -3.66 -1.46
CA GLY A 159 -3.54 -3.94 -1.53
C GLY A 159 -3.20 -5.32 -2.09
N LEU A 160 -3.90 -6.36 -1.62
CA LEU A 160 -3.73 -7.73 -2.14
C LEU A 160 -4.20 -7.87 -3.58
N LEU A 161 -5.32 -7.25 -3.94
CA LEU A 161 -5.80 -7.21 -5.32
C LEU A 161 -4.79 -6.48 -6.23
N ALA A 162 -4.27 -5.33 -5.79
CA ALA A 162 -3.24 -4.60 -6.52
C ALA A 162 -1.97 -5.44 -6.69
N LEU A 163 -1.58 -6.23 -5.68
CA LEU A 163 -0.44 -7.16 -5.81
C LEU A 163 -0.74 -8.24 -6.86
N ALA A 164 -1.92 -8.86 -6.81
CA ALA A 164 -2.32 -9.89 -7.77
C ALA A 164 -2.29 -9.37 -9.20
N VAL A 165 -2.90 -8.20 -9.46
CA VAL A 165 -2.89 -7.53 -10.77
C VAL A 165 -1.46 -7.20 -11.20
N SER A 166 -0.62 -6.68 -10.29
CA SER A 166 0.75 -6.32 -10.62
C SER A 166 1.64 -7.53 -10.90
N LEU A 167 1.44 -8.65 -10.19
CA LEU A 167 2.11 -9.92 -10.47
C LEU A 167 1.69 -10.49 -11.82
N LEU A 168 0.39 -10.43 -12.15
CA LEU A 168 -0.11 -10.83 -13.47
C LEU A 168 0.51 -9.98 -14.58
N GLY A 169 0.49 -8.65 -14.44
CA GLY A 169 1.09 -7.74 -15.42
C GLY A 169 2.60 -7.98 -15.60
N THR A 170 3.33 -8.14 -14.48
CA THR A 170 4.76 -8.45 -14.53
C THR A 170 5.02 -9.81 -15.18
N GLY A 171 4.19 -10.82 -14.87
CA GLY A 171 4.25 -12.14 -15.48
C GLY A 171 4.03 -12.07 -17.00
N LEU A 172 3.03 -11.32 -17.46
CA LEU A 172 2.76 -11.11 -18.87
C LEU A 172 3.92 -10.43 -19.59
N ILE A 173 4.53 -9.39 -18.99
CA ILE A 173 5.72 -8.73 -19.54
C ILE A 173 6.89 -9.73 -19.66
N VAL A 174 7.15 -10.52 -18.63
CA VAL A 174 8.24 -11.51 -18.67
C VAL A 174 7.98 -12.60 -19.72
N ILE A 175 6.73 -13.07 -19.84
CA ILE A 175 6.32 -14.03 -20.86
C ILE A 175 6.48 -13.45 -22.26
N TYR A 176 6.10 -12.19 -22.47
CA TYR A 176 6.24 -11.50 -23.74
C TYR A 176 7.72 -11.37 -24.15
N GLU A 177 8.61 -11.01 -23.21
CA GLU A 177 10.03 -10.85 -23.49
C GLU A 177 10.77 -12.18 -23.74
N ARG A 178 10.37 -13.28 -23.07
CA ARG A 178 11.17 -14.53 -23.00
C ARG A 178 10.50 -15.75 -23.60
N GLY A 179 9.22 -15.66 -23.93
CA GLY A 179 8.38 -16.77 -24.29
C GLY A 179 7.87 -17.58 -23.09
N VAL A 180 6.73 -18.24 -23.31
CA VAL A 180 6.00 -19.02 -22.31
C VAL A 180 6.88 -20.15 -21.73
N LYS A 181 7.50 -20.98 -22.59
CA LYS A 181 8.25 -22.17 -22.17
C LYS A 181 9.41 -21.84 -21.22
N ARG A 182 10.18 -20.80 -21.52
CA ARG A 182 11.34 -20.39 -20.71
C ARG A 182 10.91 -19.81 -19.37
N THR A 183 9.87 -18.99 -19.37
CA THR A 183 9.32 -18.39 -18.14
C THR A 183 8.78 -19.46 -17.20
N TRP A 184 7.99 -20.40 -17.71
CA TRP A 184 7.48 -21.53 -16.92
C TRP A 184 8.61 -22.40 -16.35
N HIS A 185 9.64 -22.69 -17.15
CA HIS A 185 10.78 -23.46 -16.68
C HIS A 185 11.53 -22.75 -15.54
N GLU A 186 11.78 -21.44 -15.68
CA GLU A 186 12.43 -20.62 -14.66
C GLU A 186 11.60 -20.54 -13.37
N LEU A 187 10.27 -20.41 -13.45
CA LEU A 187 9.39 -20.38 -12.28
C LEU A 187 9.36 -21.72 -11.54
N ILE A 188 9.13 -22.82 -12.26
CA ILE A 188 8.98 -24.15 -11.65
C ILE A 188 10.29 -24.62 -11.00
N HIS A 189 11.44 -24.35 -11.62
CA HIS A 189 12.74 -24.83 -11.12
C HIS A 189 13.42 -23.85 -10.15
N ASN A 190 12.77 -22.72 -9.81
CA ASN A 190 13.34 -21.78 -8.85
C ASN A 190 13.02 -22.17 -7.41
N ARG A 191 13.85 -23.04 -6.82
CA ARG A 191 13.75 -23.45 -5.41
C ARG A 191 13.66 -22.29 -4.41
N TRP A 192 14.28 -21.14 -4.71
CA TRP A 192 14.23 -19.97 -3.83
C TRP A 192 12.90 -19.24 -3.92
N LEU A 193 12.30 -19.20 -5.11
CA LEU A 193 10.93 -18.68 -5.29
C LEU A 193 9.95 -19.56 -4.53
N TRP A 194 10.06 -20.88 -4.64
CA TRP A 194 9.22 -21.81 -3.88
C TRP A 194 9.43 -21.69 -2.38
N LEU A 195 10.67 -21.52 -1.92
CA LEU A 195 10.96 -21.31 -0.50
C LEU A 195 10.38 -19.98 -0.01
N ALA A 196 10.45 -18.91 -0.81
CA ALA A 196 9.84 -17.64 -0.49
C ALA A 196 8.31 -17.70 -0.50
N MET A 197 7.71 -18.42 -1.45
CA MET A 197 6.27 -18.69 -1.49
C MET A 197 5.84 -19.54 -0.30
N ALA A 198 6.62 -20.54 0.10
CA ALA A 198 6.36 -21.35 1.28
C ALA A 198 6.47 -20.51 2.56
N ALA A 199 7.50 -19.68 2.69
CA ALA A 199 7.65 -18.75 3.81
C ALA A 199 6.49 -17.74 3.87
N ALA A 200 6.10 -17.19 2.72
CA ALA A 200 4.93 -16.33 2.58
C ALA A 200 3.63 -17.06 2.93
N ALA A 201 3.48 -18.33 2.52
CA ALA A 201 2.31 -19.15 2.82
C ALA A 201 2.24 -19.49 4.31
N VAL A 202 3.37 -19.81 4.97
CA VAL A 202 3.44 -20.04 6.41
C VAL A 202 3.11 -18.75 7.17
N ALA A 203 3.68 -17.62 6.75
CA ALA A 203 3.37 -16.29 7.29
C ALA A 203 1.88 -15.94 7.09
N ALA A 204 1.34 -16.27 5.91
CA ALA A 204 -0.08 -16.10 5.61
C ALA A 204 -0.93 -16.98 6.50
N VAL A 205 -0.70 -18.29 6.59
CA VAL A 205 -1.47 -19.20 7.45
C VAL A 205 -1.38 -18.78 8.91
N GLY A 206 -0.19 -18.44 9.42
CA GLY A 206 -0.02 -17.90 10.77
C GLY A 206 -0.81 -16.60 10.98
N GLY A 207 -0.79 -15.69 10.00
CA GLY A 207 -1.62 -14.50 9.98
C GLY A 207 -3.11 -14.82 9.93
N LEU A 208 -3.56 -15.65 8.99
CA LEU A 208 -4.94 -16.04 8.72
C LEU A 208 -5.60 -16.66 9.96
N VAL A 209 -4.90 -17.59 10.62
CA VAL A 209 -5.39 -18.32 11.80
C VAL A 209 -5.53 -17.38 13.00
N VAL A 210 -4.55 -16.49 13.20
CA VAL A 210 -4.54 -15.58 14.36
C VAL A 210 -5.56 -14.43 14.21
N THR A 211 -6.03 -14.15 12.99
CA THR A 211 -6.67 -12.87 12.67
C THR A 211 -8.06 -12.98 12.03
N GLY A 212 -8.54 -14.19 11.75
CA GLY A 212 -9.89 -14.40 11.20
C GLY A 212 -10.05 -13.93 9.75
N PHE A 213 -8.95 -13.72 9.02
CA PHE A 213 -8.97 -13.17 7.67
C PHE A 213 -9.79 -14.00 6.66
N ALA A 214 -9.81 -15.34 6.79
CA ALA A 214 -10.67 -16.19 5.96
C ALA A 214 -12.16 -15.86 6.14
N ARG A 215 -12.57 -15.59 7.39
CA ARG A 215 -13.93 -15.15 7.73
C ARG A 215 -14.25 -13.77 7.15
N ARG A 216 -13.25 -12.90 7.01
CA ARG A 216 -13.39 -11.58 6.36
C ARG A 216 -13.53 -11.65 4.84
N ILE A 217 -12.72 -12.47 4.17
CA ILE A 217 -12.91 -12.70 2.72
C ILE A 217 -14.32 -13.23 2.47
N TRP A 218 -14.75 -14.21 3.25
CA TRP A 218 -16.10 -14.77 3.14
C TRP A 218 -17.19 -13.70 3.33
N ARG A 219 -17.10 -12.89 4.38
CA ARG A 219 -18.06 -11.79 4.65
C ARG A 219 -18.06 -10.70 3.57
N GLY A 220 -16.89 -10.39 3.02
CA GLY A 220 -16.75 -9.46 1.90
C GLY A 220 -17.45 -9.96 0.64
N LEU A 221 -17.38 -11.27 0.38
CA LEU A 221 -18.06 -11.90 -0.75
C LEU A 221 -19.57 -12.05 -0.53
N THR A 222 -20.04 -12.20 0.72
CA THR A 222 -21.48 -12.34 1.04
C THR A 222 -22.20 -11.00 1.24
N GLY A 223 -21.52 -9.86 1.06
CA GLY A 223 -22.12 -8.53 1.23
C GLY A 223 -22.48 -8.18 2.68
N GLN A 224 -22.05 -8.99 3.65
CA GLN A 224 -22.22 -8.73 5.09
C GLN A 224 -21.10 -7.84 5.65
N ASP A 225 -20.21 -7.37 4.79
CA ASP A 225 -19.13 -6.49 5.17
C ASP A 225 -19.63 -5.03 5.17
N PRO A 226 -19.61 -4.35 6.33
CA PRO A 226 -19.94 -2.93 6.42
C PRO A 226 -19.19 -2.08 5.40
N ALA A 227 -17.97 -2.51 5.03
CA ALA A 227 -17.16 -1.80 4.06
C ALA A 227 -17.67 -1.83 2.62
N ALA A 228 -18.33 -2.92 2.21
CA ALA A 228 -18.94 -3.01 0.89
C ALA A 228 -20.18 -2.10 0.78
N LEU A 229 -20.95 -2.00 1.86
CA LEU A 229 -22.09 -1.09 1.97
C LEU A 229 -21.65 0.38 2.09
N GLY A 230 -20.55 0.65 2.80
CA GLY A 230 -19.89 1.95 2.88
C GLY A 230 -19.42 2.47 1.52
N HIS A 231 -18.83 1.59 0.69
CA HIS A 231 -18.49 1.95 -0.68
C HIS A 231 -19.71 2.30 -1.55
N LEU A 232 -20.79 1.52 -1.48
CA LEU A 232 -22.02 1.80 -2.26
C LEU A 232 -22.70 3.10 -1.84
N THR A 233 -22.79 3.35 -0.53
CA THR A 233 -23.32 4.62 0.01
C THR A 233 -22.43 5.79 -0.38
N SER A 234 -21.11 5.68 -0.23
CA SER A 234 -20.17 6.73 -0.65
C SER A 234 -20.25 7.06 -2.15
N LEU A 235 -20.54 6.07 -2.99
CA LEU A 235 -20.66 6.25 -4.44
C LEU A 235 -21.97 6.96 -4.78
N ASN A 236 -23.07 6.61 -4.11
CA ASN A 236 -24.33 7.33 -4.23
C ASN A 236 -24.22 8.78 -3.75
N ASP A 237 -23.56 9.01 -2.62
CA ASP A 237 -23.32 10.36 -2.07
C ASP A 237 -22.42 11.18 -2.99
N ALA A 238 -21.39 10.56 -3.58
CA ALA A 238 -20.52 11.21 -4.56
C ALA A 238 -21.25 11.57 -5.86
N LEU A 239 -22.17 10.73 -6.33
CA LEU A 239 -23.00 11.04 -7.51
C LEU A 239 -23.94 12.21 -7.23
N GLY A 240 -24.59 12.22 -6.07
CA GLY A 240 -25.40 13.37 -5.63
C GLY A 240 -24.56 14.63 -5.52
N PHE A 241 -23.34 14.54 -5.01
CA PHE A 241 -22.45 15.70 -4.91
C PHE A 241 -22.01 16.27 -6.26
N LEU A 242 -21.75 15.41 -7.26
CA LEU A 242 -21.36 15.82 -8.61
C LEU A 242 -22.47 16.60 -9.33
N THR A 243 -23.75 16.28 -9.07
CA THR A 243 -24.86 17.03 -9.67
C THR A 243 -24.98 18.44 -9.10
N TYR A 244 -24.68 18.62 -7.79
CA TYR A 244 -24.66 19.94 -7.16
C TYR A 244 -23.39 20.76 -7.44
N ASN A 245 -22.28 20.09 -7.81
CA ASN A 245 -21.00 20.74 -8.08
C ASN A 245 -20.41 20.32 -9.44
N PRO A 246 -21.09 20.62 -10.57
CA PRO A 246 -20.71 20.12 -11.90
C PRO A 246 -19.35 20.61 -12.39
N LEU A 247 -18.86 21.74 -11.85
CA LEU A 247 -17.54 22.29 -12.14
C LEU A 247 -16.46 21.85 -11.11
N GLY A 248 -16.83 20.99 -10.17
CA GLY A 248 -16.01 20.58 -9.03
C GLY A 248 -15.97 21.62 -7.91
N ILE A 249 -15.22 21.29 -6.86
CA ILE A 249 -15.09 22.11 -5.64
C ILE A 249 -13.70 22.75 -5.47
N GLY A 250 -12.89 22.72 -6.52
CA GLY A 250 -11.52 23.23 -6.49
C GLY A 250 -10.49 22.23 -5.92
N MET A 251 -9.22 22.52 -6.17
CA MET A 251 -8.11 21.68 -5.69
C MET A 251 -7.93 21.79 -4.18
N GLY A 252 -7.55 20.68 -3.53
CA GLY A 252 -7.31 20.65 -2.08
C GLY A 252 -8.55 20.48 -1.21
N MET A 253 -9.73 20.41 -1.85
CA MET A 253 -11.03 20.24 -1.20
C MET A 253 -11.53 18.79 -1.17
N ALA A 254 -10.75 17.84 -1.73
CA ALA A 254 -11.10 16.42 -1.80
C ALA A 254 -10.10 15.55 -1.02
N GLY A 255 -10.65 14.60 -0.25
CA GLY A 255 -9.90 13.60 0.51
C GLY A 255 -9.51 14.03 1.93
N PRO A 256 -8.95 13.11 2.74
CA PRO A 256 -8.78 13.32 4.18
C PRO A 256 -7.86 14.47 4.57
N ARG A 257 -7.01 14.95 3.67
CA ARG A 257 -6.16 16.12 3.92
C ARG A 257 -6.91 17.45 3.78
N ALA A 258 -8.02 17.46 3.05
CA ALA A 258 -8.91 18.62 2.96
C ALA A 258 -9.57 18.88 4.31
N LEU A 259 -9.82 17.84 5.12
CA LEU A 259 -10.48 17.95 6.41
C LEU A 259 -9.80 18.90 7.40
N ARG A 260 -8.50 19.18 7.22
CA ARG A 260 -7.78 20.21 7.98
C ARG A 260 -8.35 21.62 7.81
N PHE A 261 -9.15 21.84 6.79
CA PHE A 261 -9.80 23.11 6.48
C PHE A 261 -11.33 23.04 6.64
N THR A 262 -11.87 22.01 7.32
CA THR A 262 -13.33 21.85 7.52
C THR A 262 -13.98 23.01 8.24
N LEU A 263 -13.21 23.72 9.07
CA LEU A 263 -13.66 24.94 9.75
C LEU A 263 -13.72 26.15 8.80
N ASP A 264 -12.92 26.16 7.73
CA ASP A 264 -12.78 27.27 6.78
C ASP A 264 -13.64 27.08 5.52
N ALA A 265 -14.07 25.86 5.22
CA ALA A 265 -14.91 25.55 4.07
C ALA A 265 -15.74 24.27 4.28
N GLN A 266 -16.92 24.20 3.65
CA GLN A 266 -17.68 22.95 3.57
C GLN A 266 -16.87 21.93 2.73
N ILE A 267 -16.27 20.96 3.42
CA ILE A 267 -15.40 19.96 2.81
C ILE A 267 -16.08 18.61 2.90
N GLN A 268 -16.12 17.90 1.78
CA GLN A 268 -16.57 16.52 1.77
C GLN A 268 -15.38 15.57 1.95
N HIS A 269 -15.48 14.76 3.00
CA HIS A 269 -14.73 13.54 3.14
C HIS A 269 -15.74 12.40 3.22
N THR A 270 -15.71 11.54 2.22
CA THR A 270 -16.33 10.21 2.31
C THR A 270 -15.23 9.26 2.73
N GLU A 271 -15.17 8.92 4.03
CA GLU A 271 -14.49 7.69 4.41
C GLU A 271 -15.22 6.54 3.76
N SER A 272 -14.52 5.80 2.89
CA SER A 272 -14.92 4.43 2.63
C SER A 272 -14.71 3.65 3.93
N THR A 273 -15.76 3.64 4.75
CA THR A 273 -15.96 2.60 5.75
C THR A 273 -15.98 1.26 5.05
#